data_AF-A0A971VSL1-F1
#
_entry.id   AF-A0A971VSL1-F1
#
_cell.length_a   1.000
_cell.length_b   1.000
_cell.length_c   1.000
_cell.angle_alpha   90.00
_cell.angle_beta   90.00
_cell.angle_gamma   90.00
#
_symmetry.space_group_name_H-M   'P 1'
#
loop_
_entity.id
_entity.type
_entity.pdbx_description
1 polymer ?
#
loop_
_entity_poly.entity_id
_entity_poly.type
_entity_poly.pdbx_seq_one_letter_code
_entity_poly.pdbx_strand_id
1 'polypeptide(L)'
;MKKVKDYNESIHFYGRLWMVFILIVFIGVPLSMCVYYNAWPKPAAVLKGLLPIAMFYYPTAVVEVLTYAPLLGTGGMYLSFITGDISNLKLPCAIAAMNAAKVKPNSEEGEIISTISIAASSIATIVI
;
A
#
# COMPACT_ATOMS: atom_id res chain seq x y z
N MET A 1 -3.54 -28.85 4.77
CA MET A 1 -2.40 -27.91 4.90
C MET A 1 -1.77 -27.42 3.60
N LYS A 2 -1.98 -28.05 2.42
CA LYS A 2 -1.36 -27.59 1.15
C LYS A 2 -1.96 -26.29 0.57
N LYS A 3 -3.24 -25.98 0.80
CA LYS A 3 -3.95 -24.83 0.19
C LYS A 3 -3.60 -23.45 0.78
N VAL A 4 -3.26 -23.35 2.08
CA VAL A 4 -3.02 -22.05 2.73
C VAL A 4 -1.65 -21.47 2.37
N LYS A 5 -0.62 -22.32 2.24
CA LYS A 5 0.70 -21.90 1.72
C LYS A 5 0.59 -21.35 0.29
N ASP A 6 -0.21 -22.00 -0.53
CA ASP A 6 -0.45 -21.62 -1.93
C ASP A 6 -1.13 -20.24 -2.04
N TYR A 7 -2.10 -19.95 -1.17
CA TYR A 7 -2.76 -18.64 -1.13
C TYR A 7 -1.82 -17.51 -0.70
N ASN A 8 -1.10 -17.67 0.41
CA ASN A 8 -0.19 -16.64 0.89
C ASN A 8 0.97 -16.40 -0.08
N GLU A 9 1.54 -17.46 -0.67
CA GLU A 9 2.57 -17.33 -1.70
C GLU A 9 2.04 -16.59 -2.93
N SER A 10 0.81 -16.88 -3.35
CA SER A 10 0.14 -16.19 -4.46
C SER A 10 -0.06 -14.70 -4.15
N ILE A 11 -0.58 -14.34 -2.97
CA ILE A 11 -0.76 -12.93 -2.58
C ILE A 11 0.56 -12.19 -2.56
N HIS A 12 1.61 -12.79 -1.99
CA HIS A 12 2.93 -12.16 -2.00
C HIS A 12 3.48 -11.99 -3.42
N PHE A 13 3.25 -12.95 -4.32
CA PHE A 13 3.66 -12.84 -5.71
C PHE A 13 2.94 -11.69 -6.43
N TYR A 14 1.61 -11.67 -6.41
CA TYR A 14 0.82 -10.62 -7.04
C TYR A 14 1.05 -9.25 -6.38
N GLY A 15 1.11 -9.20 -5.05
CA GLY A 15 1.35 -7.97 -4.29
C GLY A 15 2.69 -7.34 -4.66
N ARG A 16 3.78 -8.12 -4.74
CA ARG A 16 5.08 -7.61 -5.17
C ARG A 16 5.09 -7.19 -6.64
N LEU A 17 4.44 -7.95 -7.52
CA LEU A 17 4.33 -7.61 -8.94
C LEU A 17 3.65 -6.23 -9.10
N TRP A 18 2.51 -6.03 -8.45
CA TRP A 18 1.78 -4.76 -8.49
C TRP A 18 2.52 -3.61 -7.82
N MET A 19 3.26 -3.86 -6.74
CA MET A 19 4.14 -2.86 -6.11
C MET A 19 5.27 -2.40 -7.04
N VAL A 20 5.86 -3.31 -7.82
CA VAL A 20 6.86 -2.93 -8.82
C VAL A 20 6.21 -2.14 -9.96
N PHE A 21 5.03 -2.57 -10.42
CA PHE A 21 4.28 -1.86 -11.46
C PHE A 21 3.93 -0.43 -11.05
N ILE A 22 3.38 -0.22 -9.85
CA ILE A 22 3.02 1.12 -9.38
C ILE A 22 4.27 2.01 -9.23
N LEU A 23 5.41 1.46 -8.80
CA LEU A 23 6.66 2.20 -8.70
C LEU A 23 7.15 2.67 -10.08
N ILE A 24 7.04 1.81 -11.10
CA ILE A 24 7.36 2.18 -12.49
C ILE A 24 6.47 3.32 -12.97
N VAL A 25 5.16 3.26 -12.70
CA VAL A 25 4.23 4.33 -13.06
C VAL A 25 4.56 5.62 -12.30
N PHE A 26 4.85 5.54 -11.00
CA PHE A 26 5.16 6.68 -10.14
C PHE A 26 6.40 7.45 -10.58
N ILE A 27 7.44 6.74 -11.05
CA ILE A 27 8.65 7.35 -11.63
C ILE A 27 8.40 7.74 -13.10
N GLY A 28 7.61 6.95 -13.82
CA GLY A 28 7.30 7.15 -15.24
C GLY A 28 6.55 8.45 -15.52
N VAL A 29 5.61 8.85 -14.67
CA VAL A 29 4.86 10.12 -14.82
C VAL A 29 5.79 11.34 -14.83
N PRO A 30 6.61 11.63 -13.80
CA PRO A 30 7.51 12.77 -13.82
C PRO A 30 8.57 12.67 -14.92
N LEU A 31 9.07 11.46 -15.23
CA LEU A 31 10.00 11.28 -16.36
C LEU A 31 9.35 11.62 -17.71
N SER A 32 8.11 11.17 -17.94
CA SER A 32 7.36 11.48 -19.17
C SER A 32 7.13 12.98 -19.33
N MET A 33 6.84 13.69 -18.23
CA MET A 33 6.74 15.15 -18.23
C MET A 33 8.08 15.82 -18.56
N CYS A 34 9.20 15.34 -18.00
CA CYS A 34 10.53 15.87 -18.31
C CYS A 34 10.87 15.70 -19.80
N VAL A 35 10.52 14.57 -20.40
CA VAL A 35 10.72 14.30 -21.83
C VAL A 35 9.84 15.20 -22.69
N TYR A 36 8.54 15.32 -22.36
CA TYR A 36 7.59 16.10 -23.14
C TYR A 36 7.90 17.61 -23.14
N TYR A 37 8.24 18.17 -21.97
CA TYR A 37 8.58 19.59 -21.84
C TYR A 37 10.08 19.88 -22.08
N ASN A 38 10.89 18.86 -22.35
CA ASN A 38 12.35 18.92 -22.45
C ASN A 38 13.02 19.66 -21.26
N ALA A 39 12.39 19.59 -20.08
CA ALA A 39 12.74 20.33 -18.89
C ALA A 39 13.42 19.40 -17.88
N TRP A 40 14.67 19.04 -18.16
CA TRP A 40 15.43 18.15 -17.29
C TRP A 40 15.90 18.86 -16.02
N PRO A 41 15.49 18.41 -14.82
CA PRO A 41 15.96 19.01 -13.58
C PRO A 41 17.43 18.66 -13.37
N LYS A 42 18.20 19.60 -12.81
CA LYS A 42 19.59 19.34 -12.42
C LYS A 42 19.62 18.22 -11.36
N PRO A 43 20.42 17.15 -11.51
CA PRO A 43 20.45 16.04 -10.56
C PRO A 43 20.72 16.48 -9.11
N ALA A 44 21.58 17.49 -8.93
CA ALA A 44 21.87 18.06 -7.62
C ALA A 44 20.67 18.76 -6.97
N ALA A 45 19.75 19.33 -7.76
CA ALA A 45 18.53 19.96 -7.25
C ALA A 45 17.50 18.92 -6.83
N VAL A 46 17.35 17.85 -7.62
CA VAL A 46 16.47 16.71 -7.28
C VAL A 46 16.93 16.05 -5.98
N LEU A 47 18.24 15.79 -5.85
CA LEU A 47 18.78 15.16 -4.64
C LEU A 47 18.60 16.06 -3.40
N LYS A 48 18.84 17.36 -3.53
CA LYS A 48 18.63 18.32 -2.42
C LYS A 48 17.16 18.40 -1.98
N GLY A 49 16.21 18.27 -2.91
CA GLY A 49 14.79 18.24 -2.58
C GLY A 49 14.34 16.89 -2.00
N LEU A 50 14.89 15.79 -2.50
CA LEU A 50 14.52 14.44 -2.08
C LEU A 50 15.08 14.07 -0.70
N LEU A 51 16.32 14.46 -0.40
CA LEU A 51 17.01 14.04 0.84
C LEU A 51 16.22 14.38 2.12
N PRO A 52 15.74 15.62 2.32
CA PRO A 52 15.00 15.99 3.53
C PRO A 52 13.67 15.24 3.64
N ILE A 53 12.98 15.06 2.52
CA ILE A 53 11.72 14.33 2.46
C ILE A 53 11.96 12.87 2.81
N ALA A 54 12.96 12.23 2.18
CA ALA A 54 13.32 10.85 2.45
C ALA A 54 13.72 10.66 3.93
N MET A 55 14.54 11.54 4.50
CA MET A 55 14.93 11.44 5.91
C MET A 55 13.75 11.54 6.87
N PHE A 56 12.71 12.31 6.53
CA PHE A 56 11.51 12.43 7.37
C PHE A 56 10.53 11.27 7.19
N TYR A 57 10.24 10.90 5.94
CA TYR A 57 9.20 9.91 5.63
C TYR A 57 9.67 8.46 5.74
N TYR A 58 10.96 8.17 5.54
CA TYR A 58 11.45 6.80 5.57
C TYR A 58 11.33 6.13 6.95
N PRO A 59 11.69 6.80 8.07
CA PRO A 59 11.44 6.25 9.41
C PRO A 59 9.95 6.02 9.67
N THR A 60 9.10 6.97 9.30
CA THR A 60 7.64 6.85 9.45
C THR A 60 7.09 5.66 8.67
N ALA A 61 7.51 5.49 7.41
CA ALA A 61 7.09 4.36 6.59
C ALA A 61 7.47 3.01 7.22
N VAL A 62 8.66 2.90 7.83
CA VAL A 62 9.08 1.68 8.54
C VAL A 62 8.17 1.41 9.74
N VAL A 63 7.85 2.45 10.54
CA VAL A 63 6.95 2.32 11.69
C VAL A 63 5.54 1.92 11.23
N GLU A 64 5.03 2.50 10.16
CA GLU A 64 3.73 2.15 9.59
C GLU A 64 3.68 0.70 9.12
N VAL A 65 4.71 0.24 8.41
CA VAL A 65 4.79 -1.16 7.95
C VAL A 65 4.72 -2.12 9.14
N LEU A 66 5.52 -1.87 10.17
CA LEU A 66 5.57 -2.73 11.35
C LEU A 66 4.26 -2.70 12.16
N THR A 67 3.60 -1.54 12.20
CA THR A 67 2.37 -1.35 12.96
C THR A 67 1.16 -1.96 12.26
N TYR A 68 1.04 -1.80 10.94
CA TYR A 68 -0.15 -2.22 10.20
C TYR A 68 -0.10 -3.67 9.73
N ALA A 69 1.09 -4.27 9.58
CA ALA A 69 1.23 -5.67 9.19
C ALA A 69 0.42 -6.65 10.08
N PRO A 70 0.49 -6.61 11.42
CA PRO A 70 -0.32 -7.49 12.27
C PRO A 70 -1.80 -7.14 12.31
N LEU A 71 -2.18 -5.93 11.89
CA LEU A 71 -3.56 -5.45 11.93
C LEU A 71 -4.34 -5.78 10.65
N LEU A 72 -3.68 -5.70 9.49
CA LEU A 72 -4.32 -5.81 8.18
C LEU A 72 -4.11 -7.17 7.49
N GLY A 73 -3.12 -7.94 7.93
CA GLY A 73 -2.72 -9.17 7.23
C GLY A 73 -2.06 -8.89 5.88
N THR A 74 -1.66 -9.94 5.16
CA THR A 74 -0.84 -9.80 3.94
C THR A 74 -1.60 -9.17 2.77
N GLY A 75 -2.84 -9.62 2.53
CA GLY A 75 -3.68 -9.11 1.45
C GLY A 75 -4.06 -7.64 1.65
N GLY A 76 -4.52 -7.29 2.86
CA GLY A 76 -4.87 -5.93 3.25
C GLY A 76 -3.67 -4.99 3.17
N MET A 77 -2.47 -5.45 3.57
CA MET A 77 -1.26 -4.63 3.53
C MET A 77 -0.86 -4.25 2.11
N TYR A 78 -0.75 -5.23 1.19
CA TYR A 78 -0.37 -4.93 -0.20
C TYR A 78 -1.38 -4.00 -0.86
N LEU A 79 -2.67 -4.26 -0.67
CA LEU A 79 -3.71 -3.44 -1.29
C LEU A 79 -3.69 -2.02 -0.73
N SER A 80 -3.55 -1.87 0.60
CA SER A 80 -3.48 -0.55 1.25
C SER A 80 -2.27 0.26 0.79
N PHE A 81 -1.11 -0.36 0.57
CA PHE A 81 0.06 0.35 0.05
C PHE A 81 -0.06 0.76 -1.42
N ILE A 82 -0.75 -0.05 -2.23
CA ILE A 82 -0.99 0.29 -3.63
C ILE A 82 -2.01 1.43 -3.73
N THR A 83 -3.07 1.39 -2.93
CA THR A 83 -4.17 2.37 -3.02
C THR A 83 -3.95 3.63 -2.18
N GLY A 84 -3.04 3.58 -1.21
CA GLY A 84 -2.73 4.68 -0.30
C GLY A 84 -3.79 4.93 0.77
N ASP A 85 -3.63 6.07 1.45
CA ASP A 85 -4.49 6.60 2.52
C ASP A 85 -4.78 5.61 3.67
N ILE A 86 -3.73 4.90 4.09
CA ILE A 86 -3.83 3.81 5.06
C ILE A 86 -4.38 4.32 6.39
N SER A 87 -3.73 5.35 6.96
CA SER A 87 -3.99 5.81 8.32
C SER A 87 -5.34 6.52 8.48
N ASN A 88 -5.81 7.23 7.45
CA ASN A 88 -7.04 8.01 7.57
C ASN A 88 -8.29 7.23 7.14
N LEU A 89 -8.17 6.27 6.21
CA LEU A 89 -9.33 5.57 5.67
C LEU A 89 -9.22 4.03 5.75
N LYS A 90 -8.14 3.44 5.23
CA LYS A 90 -8.09 1.97 5.06
C LYS A 90 -8.02 1.22 6.38
N LEU A 91 -7.18 1.70 7.29
CA LEU A 91 -7.03 1.15 8.63
C LEU A 91 -8.33 1.25 9.46
N PRO A 92 -8.96 2.42 9.63
CA PRO A 92 -10.21 2.50 10.38
C PRO A 92 -11.35 1.72 9.70
N CYS A 93 -11.40 1.67 8.36
CA CYS A 93 -12.38 0.86 7.64
C CYS A 93 -12.19 -0.64 7.92
N ALA A 94 -10.96 -1.14 7.85
CA ALA A 94 -10.64 -2.53 8.13
C ALA A 94 -10.97 -2.91 9.58
N ILE A 95 -10.60 -2.06 10.55
CA ILE A 95 -10.89 -2.29 11.97
C ILE A 95 -12.41 -2.28 12.22
N ALA A 96 -13.14 -1.32 11.63
CA ALA A 96 -14.60 -1.25 11.75
C ALA A 96 -15.27 -2.51 11.16
N ALA A 97 -14.82 -2.98 9.99
CA ALA A 97 -15.33 -4.18 9.36
C ALA A 97 -15.05 -5.44 10.18
N MET A 98 -13.82 -5.59 10.71
CA MET A 98 -13.46 -6.71 11.58
C MET A 98 -14.28 -6.71 12.87
N ASN A 99 -14.49 -5.55 13.50
CA ASN A 99 -15.32 -5.41 14.69
C ASN A 99 -16.79 -5.75 14.41
N ALA A 100 -17.34 -5.30 13.28
CA ALA A 100 -18.70 -5.61 12.86
C ALA A 100 -18.89 -7.12 12.61
N ALA A 101 -17.89 -7.76 12.01
CA ALA A 101 -17.86 -9.21 11.80
C ALA A 101 -17.48 -10.02 13.05
N LYS A 102 -17.14 -9.36 14.16
CA LYS A 102 -16.68 -9.97 15.42
C LYS A 102 -15.46 -10.91 15.24
N VAL A 103 -14.57 -10.57 14.31
CA VAL A 103 -13.33 -11.30 14.05
C VAL A 103 -12.13 -10.56 14.64
N LYS A 104 -11.07 -11.31 14.98
CA LYS A 104 -9.86 -10.72 15.55
C LYS A 104 -8.86 -10.38 14.43
N PRO A 105 -8.08 -9.29 14.57
CA PRO A 105 -6.89 -9.09 13.76
C PRO A 105 -5.95 -10.29 13.90
N ASN A 106 -5.19 -10.58 12.85
CA ASN A 106 -4.27 -11.73 12.79
C ASN A 106 -4.96 -13.12 12.88
N SER A 107 -6.25 -13.22 12.55
CA SER A 107 -6.93 -14.48 12.22
C SER A 107 -7.13 -14.62 10.71
N GLU A 108 -7.35 -15.84 10.22
CA GLU A 108 -7.59 -16.10 8.79
C GLU A 108 -8.85 -15.36 8.30
N GLU A 109 -9.90 -15.35 9.11
CA GLU A 109 -11.12 -14.60 8.83
C GLU A 109 -10.88 -13.08 8.90
N GLY A 110 -10.08 -12.61 9.86
CA GLY A 110 -9.70 -11.20 9.98
C GLY A 110 -8.96 -10.69 8.76
N GLU A 111 -8.02 -11.46 8.22
CA GLU A 111 -7.28 -11.11 7.01
C GLU A 111 -8.18 -11.03 5.76
N ILE A 112 -9.14 -11.96 5.63
CA ILE A 112 -10.11 -11.94 4.53
C ILE A 112 -11.01 -10.71 4.63
N ILE A 113 -11.59 -10.44 5.81
CA ILE A 113 -12.46 -9.27 6.04
C ILE A 113 -11.70 -7.95 5.84
N SER A 114 -10.47 -7.87 6.34
CA SER A 114 -9.59 -6.71 6.13
C SER A 114 -9.35 -6.48 4.63
N THR A 115 -8.98 -7.52 3.89
CA THR A 115 -8.71 -7.40 2.45
C THR A 115 -9.95 -6.92 1.67
N ILE A 116 -11.12 -7.49 1.95
CA ILE A 116 -12.37 -7.12 1.27
C ILE A 116 -12.79 -5.69 1.61
N SER A 117 -12.72 -5.29 2.88
CA SER A 117 -13.08 -3.94 3.31
C SER A 117 -12.16 -2.87 2.71
N ILE A 118 -10.86 -3.15 2.65
CA ILE A 118 -9.88 -2.28 1.98
C ILE A 118 -10.21 -2.18 0.49
N ALA A 119 -10.48 -3.30 -0.19
CA ALA A 119 -10.86 -3.29 -1.61
C ALA A 119 -12.12 -2.45 -1.86
N ALA A 120 -13.17 -2.65 -1.08
CA ALA A 120 -14.41 -1.89 -1.18
C ALA A 120 -14.18 -0.39 -0.94
N SER A 121 -13.40 -0.04 0.09
CA SER A 121 -13.07 1.36 0.37
C SER A 121 -12.24 1.98 -0.75
N SER A 122 -11.36 1.23 -1.40
CA SER A 122 -10.52 1.73 -2.50
C SER A 122 -11.32 1.96 -3.77
N ILE A 123 -12.30 1.08 -4.06
CA ILE A 123 -13.26 1.32 -5.14
C ILE A 123 -14.06 2.60 -4.84
N ALA A 124 -14.55 2.77 -3.62
CA ALA A 124 -15.30 3.95 -3.22
C ALA A 124 -14.49 5.24 -3.41
N THR A 125 -13.22 5.28 -2.99
CA THR A 125 -12.32 6.44 -3.17
C THR A 125 -12.05 6.77 -4.64
N ILE A 126 -12.10 5.78 -5.53
CA ILE A 126 -11.84 5.99 -6.96
C ILE A 126 -13.11 6.47 -7.68
N VAL A 127 -14.28 5.98 -7.29
CA VAL A 127 -15.54 6.21 -7.99
C VAL A 127 -16.26 7.49 -7.53
N ILE A 128 -16.15 7.83 -6.25
CA ILE A 128 -16.85 8.95 -5.60
C ILE A 128 -15.85 10.06 -5.32
#